data_AF-A0AAV6V8Q5-F1
#
_entry.id   AF-A0AAV6V8Q5-F1
#
_cell.length_a   1.000
_cell.length_b   1.000
_cell.length_c   1.000
_cell.angle_alpha   90.00
_cell.angle_beta   90.00
_cell.angle_gamma   90.00
#
_symmetry.space_group_name_H-M   'P 1'
#
loop_
_entity.id
_entity.type
_entity.pdbx_description
1 polymer ?
#
loop_
_entity_poly.entity_id
_entity_poly.type
_entity_poly.pdbx_seq_one_letter_code
_entity_poly.pdbx_strand_id
1 'polypeptide(L)'
;MHKGYTILALNLKGFDGHFVLRWLFEKGHVPQVIPQGSKLMSIHFQTLQMTFIDSFNFFPIALLRLPKTFRLKQLAKDYFSHLFNTVQNQAYIGLLPARHHAIVQTSCPPLTGKS
;
A
#
# COMPACT_ATOMS: atom_id res chain seq x y z
N MET A 1 18.22 -14.08 2.03
CA MET A 1 17.15 -13.74 2.99
C MET A 1 17.27 -12.29 3.36
N HIS A 2 16.20 -11.51 3.31
CA HIS A 2 16.18 -10.11 3.76
C HIS A 2 16.06 -10.07 5.29
N LYS A 3 16.84 -9.22 5.98
CA LYS A 3 16.86 -9.02 7.45
C LYS A 3 17.29 -7.58 7.76
N GLY A 4 16.83 -7.01 8.88
CA GLY A 4 17.27 -5.69 9.35
C GLY A 4 16.65 -4.51 8.59
N TYR A 5 15.48 -4.69 7.97
CA TYR A 5 14.84 -3.65 7.17
C TYR A 5 13.70 -2.97 7.92
N THR A 6 13.57 -1.66 7.68
CA THR A 6 12.38 -0.90 8.04
C THR A 6 11.52 -0.68 6.80
N ILE A 7 10.26 -1.07 6.90
CA ILE A 7 9.27 -1.03 5.84
C ILE A 7 8.28 0.08 6.18
N LEU A 8 8.18 1.05 5.28
CA LEU A 8 7.19 2.13 5.38
C LEU A 8 6.01 1.79 4.47
N ALA A 9 4.85 1.55 5.09
CA ALA A 9 3.63 1.24 4.39
C ALA A 9 2.61 2.37 4.58
N LEU A 10 1.90 2.70 3.50
CA LEU A 10 0.93 3.79 3.48
C LEU A 10 -0.40 3.31 4.04
N ASN A 11 -0.76 3.83 5.21
CA ASN A 11 -1.97 3.42 5.93
C ASN A 11 -1.94 1.94 6.37
N LEU A 12 -0.76 1.45 6.77
CA LEU A 12 -0.59 0.11 7.36
C LEU A 12 -1.63 -0.14 8.46
N LYS A 13 -1.81 0.85 9.34
CA LYS A 13 -2.69 0.78 10.51
C LYS A 13 -4.18 0.61 10.18
N GLY A 14 -4.57 0.94 8.95
CA GLY A 14 -5.95 0.91 8.50
C GLY A 14 -6.28 -0.29 7.63
N PHE A 15 -5.27 -1.05 7.16
CA PHE A 15 -5.51 -2.17 6.25
C PHE A 15 -4.44 -3.27 6.37
N ASP A 16 -3.28 -3.09 5.73
CA ASP A 16 -2.28 -4.16 5.53
C ASP A 16 -1.74 -4.76 6.83
N GLY A 17 -1.64 -3.94 7.89
CA GLY A 17 -1.11 -4.35 9.19
C GLY A 17 -1.87 -5.49 9.83
N HIS A 18 -3.19 -5.59 9.60
CA HIS A 18 -4.00 -6.69 10.13
C HIS A 18 -3.65 -8.03 9.47
N PHE A 19 -3.39 -8.03 8.16
CA PHE A 19 -2.99 -9.24 7.44
C PHE A 19 -1.57 -9.67 7.82
N VAL A 20 -0.65 -8.72 7.95
CA VAL A 20 0.73 -9.00 8.40
C VAL A 20 0.71 -9.60 9.81
N LEU A 21 -0.01 -8.98 10.74
CA LEU A 21 -0.10 -9.45 12.12
C LEU A 21 -0.73 -10.84 12.20
N ARG A 22 -1.82 -11.07 11.47
CA ARG A 22 -2.47 -12.38 11.37
C ARG A 22 -1.51 -13.45 10.86
N TRP A 23 -0.81 -13.18 9.76
CA TRP A 23 0.14 -14.14 9.18
C TRP A 23 1.27 -14.48 10.16
N LEU A 24 1.78 -13.49 10.90
CA LEU A 24 2.81 -13.73 11.92
C LEU A 24 2.30 -14.66 13.02
N PHE A 25 1.09 -14.44 13.52
CA PHE A 25 0.49 -15.32 14.54
C PHE A 25 0.22 -16.73 14.01
N GLU A 26 -0.27 -16.88 12.78
CA GLU A 26 -0.46 -18.19 12.13
C GLU A 26 0.86 -18.96 11.96
N LYS A 27 2.00 -18.26 11.93
CA LYS A 27 3.35 -18.85 11.91
C LYS A 27 3.98 -19.02 13.29
N GLY A 28 3.24 -18.77 14.37
CA GLY A 28 3.71 -18.91 15.75
C GLY A 28 4.67 -17.80 16.17
N HIS A 29 4.70 -16.68 15.46
CA HIS A 29 5.48 -15.52 15.84
C HIS A 29 4.65 -14.55 16.68
N VAL A 30 5.28 -13.99 17.71
CA VAL A 30 4.67 -12.95 18.56
C VAL A 30 5.44 -11.65 18.36
N PRO A 31 5.05 -10.84 17.35
CA PRO A 31 5.72 -9.58 17.11
C PRO A 31 5.44 -8.57 18.22
N GLN A 32 6.36 -7.65 18.43
CA GLN A 32 6.09 -6.45 19.22
C GLN A 32 5.26 -5.48 18.40
N VAL A 33 4.26 -4.85 19.01
CA VAL A 33 3.40 -3.88 18.32
C VAL A 33 3.35 -2.57 19.10
N ILE A 34 3.30 -1.46 18.36
CA ILE A 34 3.00 -0.14 18.94
C ILE A 34 1.57 0.21 18.51
N PRO A 35 0.57 0.15 19.42
CA PRO A 35 -0.79 0.52 19.09
C PRO A 35 -1.07 2.01 19.33
N GLN A 36 -2.10 2.53 18.67
CA GLN A 36 -2.77 3.79 19.00
C GLN A 36 -4.28 3.51 19.07
N GLY A 37 -4.78 3.24 20.27
CA GLY A 37 -6.12 2.66 20.44
C GLY A 37 -6.18 1.29 19.74
N SER A 38 -7.15 1.11 18.83
CA SER A 38 -7.30 -0.11 18.03
C SER A 38 -6.42 -0.17 16.77
N LYS A 39 -5.64 0.87 16.48
CA LYS A 39 -4.85 0.98 15.25
C LYS A 39 -3.40 0.51 15.47
N LEU A 40 -2.84 -0.23 14.52
CA LEU A 40 -1.47 -0.76 14.57
C LEU A 40 -0.46 0.23 13.96
N MET A 41 0.25 1.02 14.77
CA MET A 41 1.20 2.05 14.29
C MET A 41 2.48 1.43 13.74
N SER A 42 2.95 0.38 14.41
CA SER A 42 4.17 -0.33 14.06
C SER A 42 4.07 -1.79 14.48
N ILE A 43 4.69 -2.65 13.68
CA ILE A 43 4.87 -4.08 13.95
C ILE A 43 6.36 -4.37 13.84
N HIS A 44 6.97 -4.81 14.93
CA HIS A 44 8.36 -5.21 15.00
C HIS A 44 8.45 -6.73 15.07
N PHE A 45 9.01 -7.34 14.04
CA PHE A 45 9.26 -8.76 13.93
C PHE A 45 10.72 -9.08 14.25
N GLN A 46 10.95 -9.50 15.48
CA GLN A 46 12.27 -9.66 16.09
C GLN A 46 13.15 -10.69 15.37
N THR A 47 12.55 -11.81 14.93
CA THR A 47 13.28 -12.93 14.29
C THR A 47 14.07 -12.49 13.05
N LEU A 48 13.54 -11.54 12.28
CA LEU A 48 14.21 -10.99 11.09
C LEU A 48 14.70 -9.55 11.29
N GLN A 49 14.54 -8.99 12.49
CA GLN A 49 14.78 -7.57 12.79
C GLN A 49 14.08 -6.66 11.78
N MET A 50 12.81 -6.96 11.47
CA MET A 50 12.02 -6.20 10.52
C MET A 50 11.04 -5.30 11.27
N THR A 51 10.96 -4.03 10.86
CA THR A 51 10.00 -3.08 11.43
C THR A 51 9.08 -2.57 10.35
N PHE A 52 7.78 -2.84 10.48
CA PHE A 52 6.75 -2.26 9.64
C PHE A 52 6.21 -1.03 10.34
N ILE A 53 6.23 0.13 9.69
CA ILE A 53 5.75 1.39 10.26
C ILE A 53 4.72 2.00 9.32
N ASP A 54 3.61 2.47 9.89
CA ASP A 54 2.65 3.26 9.13
C ASP A 54 3.21 4.66 8.85
N SER A 55 3.42 4.97 7.56
CA SER A 55 3.90 6.30 7.16
C SER A 55 2.87 7.40 7.46
N PHE A 56 1.59 7.06 7.62
CA PHE A 56 0.53 8.00 7.98
C PHE A 56 0.71 8.61 9.38
N ASN A 57 1.60 8.05 10.21
CA ASN A 57 1.98 8.62 11.50
C ASN A 57 2.85 9.87 11.35
N PHE A 58 3.57 10.00 10.23
CA PHE A 58 4.42 11.15 9.94
C PHE A 58 3.81 12.08 8.90
N PHE A 59 3.18 11.50 7.86
CA PHE A 59 2.61 12.24 6.75
C PHE A 59 1.17 11.76 6.50
N PRO A 60 0.15 12.43 7.06
CA PRO A 60 -1.25 12.05 6.89
C PRO A 60 -1.79 12.50 5.52
N ILE A 61 -1.16 12.03 4.45
CA ILE A 61 -1.47 12.39 3.07
C ILE A 61 -1.80 11.15 2.25
N ALA A 62 -2.83 11.26 1.41
CA ALA A 62 -3.19 10.21 0.48
C ALA A 62 -2.04 9.91 -0.49
N LEU A 63 -1.89 8.63 -0.88
CA LEU A 63 -0.88 8.17 -1.84
C LEU A 63 -0.86 9.00 -3.14
N LEU A 64 -2.04 9.39 -3.64
CA LEU A 64 -2.17 10.21 -4.85
C LEU A 64 -1.55 11.62 -4.70
N ARG A 65 -1.48 12.15 -3.48
CA ARG A 65 -0.94 13.50 -3.20
C ARG A 65 0.56 13.50 -2.97
N LEU A 66 1.18 12.36 -2.69
CA LEU A 66 2.63 12.25 -2.44
C LEU A 66 3.49 12.91 -3.53
N PRO A 67 3.26 12.65 -4.84
CA PRO A 67 4.10 13.24 -5.88
C PRO A 67 4.05 14.77 -5.86
N LYS A 68 2.86 15.33 -5.64
CA LYS A 68 2.66 16.78 -5.54
C LYS A 68 3.33 17.37 -4.29
N THR A 69 3.17 16.72 -3.14
CA THR A 69 3.73 17.19 -1.87
C THR A 69 5.26 17.27 -1.92
N PHE A 70 5.91 16.29 -2.53
CA PHE A 70 7.37 16.22 -2.62
C PHE A 70 7.96 16.75 -3.93
N ARG A 71 7.12 17.36 -4.79
CA ARG A 71 7.52 17.87 -6.12
C ARG A 71 8.24 16.83 -6.97
N LEU A 72 7.83 15.56 -6.85
CA LEU A 72 8.40 14.46 -7.62
C LEU A 72 7.92 14.56 -9.07
N LYS A 73 8.85 14.61 -10.03
CA LYS A 73 8.56 14.85 -11.45
C LYS A 73 7.83 13.69 -12.15
N GLN A 74 7.90 12.48 -11.61
CA GLN A 74 7.42 11.29 -12.31
C GLN A 74 7.03 10.21 -11.29
N LEU A 75 5.73 10.07 -11.03
CA LEU A 75 5.08 8.93 -10.35
C LEU A 75 3.59 9.28 -10.19
N ALA A 76 2.88 9.51 -11.31
CA ALA A 76 1.43 9.44 -11.25
C ALA A 76 1.09 7.99 -10.90
N LYS A 77 0.37 7.77 -9.79
CA LYS A 77 -0.16 6.46 -9.46
C LYS A 77 -0.98 6.00 -10.67
N ASP A 78 -0.53 4.95 -11.34
CA ASP A 78 -1.27 4.40 -12.47
C ASP A 78 -2.56 3.72 -11.98
N TYR A 79 -3.44 3.42 -12.92
CA TYR A 79 -4.73 2.82 -12.61
C TYR A 79 -4.57 1.35 -12.19
N PHE A 80 -5.11 0.99 -11.03
CA PHE A 80 -5.16 -0.41 -10.61
C PHE A 80 -6.54 -0.98 -10.97
N SER A 81 -6.57 -1.91 -11.91
CA SER A 81 -7.80 -2.57 -12.37
C SER A 81 -8.32 -3.56 -11.32
N HIS A 82 -8.90 -3.02 -10.25
CA HIS A 82 -9.38 -3.77 -9.09
C HIS A 82 -10.35 -4.91 -9.45
N LEU A 83 -11.20 -4.72 -10.46
CA LEU A 83 -12.18 -5.72 -10.94
C LEU A 83 -11.55 -6.75 -11.89
N PHE A 84 -10.35 -6.49 -12.42
CA PHE A 84 -9.63 -7.44 -13.26
C PHE A 84 -8.89 -8.50 -12.44
N ASN A 85 -8.61 -8.23 -11.16
CA ASN A 85 -7.89 -9.15 -10.28
C ASN A 85 -8.78 -10.31 -9.82
N THR A 86 -9.08 -11.24 -10.74
CA THR A 86 -9.86 -12.45 -10.50
C THR A 86 -8.96 -13.69 -10.61
N VAL A 87 -9.42 -14.84 -10.12
CA VAL A 87 -8.68 -16.11 -10.22
C VAL A 87 -8.41 -16.49 -11.67
N GLN A 88 -9.38 -16.25 -12.54
CA GLN A 88 -9.30 -16.54 -13.98
C GLN A 88 -8.24 -15.70 -14.69
N ASN A 89 -7.96 -14.50 -14.18
CA ASN A 89 -7.04 -13.54 -14.80
C ASN A 89 -5.63 -13.55 -14.18
N GLN A 90 -5.34 -14.42 -13.20
CA GLN A 90 -4.02 -14.47 -12.54
C GLN A 90 -2.87 -14.83 -13.50
N ALA A 91 -3.15 -15.57 -14.57
CA ALA A 91 -2.18 -15.93 -15.60
C ALA A 91 -2.21 -15.00 -16.83
N TYR A 92 -2.90 -13.85 -16.75
CA TYR A 92 -3.02 -12.92 -17.86
C TYR A 92 -1.65 -12.30 -18.21
N ILE A 93 -1.23 -12.46 -19.46
CA ILE A 93 -0.05 -11.81 -20.04
C ILE A 93 -0.55 -10.96 -21.21
N GLY A 94 -0.51 -9.63 -21.04
CA GLY A 94 -1.04 -8.70 -22.04
C GLY A 94 -0.97 -7.25 -21.58
N LEU A 95 -1.57 -6.36 -22.35
CA LEU A 95 -1.63 -4.93 -22.04
C LEU A 95 -2.47 -4.67 -20.79
N LEU A 96 -2.22 -3.55 -20.11
CA LEU A 96 -2.99 -3.15 -18.94
C LEU A 96 -4.51 -3.16 -19.25
N PRO A 97 -5.33 -3.84 -18.42
CA PRO A 97 -6.77 -3.94 -18.64
C PRO A 97 -7.41 -2.55 -18.69
N ALA A 98 -8.39 -2.38 -19.58
CA ALA A 98 -9.06 -1.10 -19.75
C ALA A 98 -9.73 -0.59 -18.46
N ARG A 99 -9.88 0.73 -18.35
CA ARG A 99 -10.29 1.41 -17.11
C ARG A 99 -11.66 0.97 -16.56
N HIS A 100 -12.53 0.37 -17.36
CA HIS A 100 -13.80 -0.17 -16.86
C HIS A 100 -13.62 -1.28 -15.81
N HIS A 101 -12.43 -1.89 -15.72
CA HIS A 101 -12.08 -2.84 -14.69
C HIS A 101 -11.59 -2.24 -13.36
N ALA A 102 -11.83 -0.97 -13.04
CA ALA A 102 -11.75 -0.59 -11.63
C ALA A 102 -13.04 -0.05 -11.07
N ILE A 103 -13.09 -0.19 -9.75
CA ILE A 103 -14.14 0.32 -8.90
C ILE A 103 -14.11 1.84 -9.06
N VAL A 104 -15.17 2.39 -9.64
CA VAL A 104 -15.30 3.83 -9.91
C VAL A 104 -15.03 4.63 -8.62
N GLN A 105 -13.96 5.43 -8.61
CA GLN A 105 -13.93 6.81 -8.09
C GLN A 105 -12.55 7.47 -8.21
N THR A 106 -12.38 8.27 -9.25
CA THR A 106 -12.01 9.70 -9.25
C THR A 106 -11.53 10.03 -10.66
N SER A 107 -12.39 10.72 -11.41
CA SER A 107 -12.05 11.30 -12.70
C SER A 107 -10.88 12.26 -12.53
N CYS A 108 -9.71 11.88 -13.00
CA CYS A 108 -8.70 12.86 -13.37
C CYS A 108 -9.27 13.59 -14.61
N PRO A 109 -9.53 14.90 -14.59
CA PRO A 109 -9.90 15.60 -15.81
C PRO A 109 -8.73 15.47 -16.80
N PRO A 110 -9.01 15.24 -18.09
CA PRO A 110 -7.96 15.13 -19.08
C PRO A 110 -7.15 16.43 -19.08
N LEU A 111 -5.82 16.29 -19.04
CA LEU A 111 -4.91 17.38 -19.34
C LEU A 111 -5.14 17.77 -20.79
N THR A 112 -6.02 18.74 -21.03
CA THR A 112 -6.11 19.40 -22.32
C THR A 112 -4.84 20.19 -22.49
N GLY A 113 -3.97 19.71 -23.39
CA GLY A 113 -2.86 20.48 -23.90
C GLY A 113 -3.41 21.75 -24.53
N LYS A 114 -3.10 22.89 -23.92
CA LYS A 114 -3.18 24.17 -24.60
C LYS A 114 -1.89 24.33 -25.39
N SER A 115 -2.04 24.41 -26.71
CA SER A 115 -1.05 24.98 -27.65
C SER A 115 -0.74 26.42 -27.27
#